data_AF-A0A3R7MGW5-F1
#
_entry.id   AF-A0A3R7MGW5-F1
#
_cell.length_a   1.000
_cell.length_b   1.000
_cell.length_c   1.000
_cell.angle_alpha   90.00
_cell.angle_beta   90.00
_cell.angle_gamma   90.00
#
_symmetry.space_group_name_H-M   'P 1'
#
loop_
_entity.id
_entity.type
_entity.pdbx_description
1 polymer ?
#
loop_
_entity_poly.entity_id
_entity_poly.type
_entity_poly.pdbx_seq_one_letter_code
_entity_poly.pdbx_strand_id
1 'polypeptide(L)'
;MSGDASAEVSVPTDLTVTSDGESEDGFAASRRHARELQALASDRAELQRTVEKQRLELQNKKAQIAAITAQNESAVASAIAQKDDIISAKQIQANRLEAELVRTREELSTIKERAARELAQLAQKCATFQETQKKLTFRHEELRSSLTNLQISESEYNRLRRVSAQQLTLQQFTALRVYELVWPLKIKVNELETVKSSLESSLAAKDLDLKARSDQCRKQQQELEDLRSKSEHYASQLLNLKEEQRSDDYKARNYHRVKSERDQLEGERETLTRKSTELELLVATLKKERSLLEERFGELKDINPWRQNMKRPSELQQPSLKKKPIVCWTECPQELVL
;
A
#
# COMPACT_ATOMS: atom_id res chain seq x y z
N MET A 1 103.15 64.77 2.57
CA MET A 1 103.57 66.14 2.97
C MET A 1 103.70 66.16 4.49
N SER A 2 104.61 66.99 5.02
CA SER A 2 105.02 67.07 6.43
C SER A 2 105.76 65.82 6.96
N GLY A 3 106.90 65.90 7.65
CA GLY A 3 107.76 67.04 7.98
C GLY A 3 108.22 67.03 9.44
N ASP A 4 109.52 66.75 9.66
CA ASP A 4 110.42 67.02 10.82
C ASP A 4 111.50 65.91 10.88
N ALA A 5 112.84 66.08 10.91
CA ALA A 5 113.81 67.16 11.20
C ALA A 5 114.49 67.08 12.60
N SER A 6 115.82 67.30 12.63
CA SER A 6 116.77 67.33 13.78
C SER A 6 117.50 66.01 14.11
N ALA A 7 118.79 65.98 14.50
CA ALA A 7 119.88 66.98 14.40
C ALA A 7 121.26 66.30 14.60
N GLU A 8 122.35 66.99 14.21
CA GLU A 8 123.75 66.56 14.34
C GLU A 8 124.37 66.87 15.72
N VAL A 9 125.43 66.17 16.13
CA VAL A 9 126.45 66.68 17.09
C VAL A 9 127.86 66.15 16.76
N SER A 10 128.85 67.04 16.87
CA SER A 10 130.31 66.82 16.88
C SER A 10 130.90 67.71 18.02
N VAL A 11 132.18 67.78 18.40
CA VAL A 11 133.49 67.56 17.75
C VAL A 11 134.50 66.98 18.80
N PRO A 12 135.85 66.89 18.60
CA PRO A 12 136.74 66.01 19.39
C PRO A 12 137.52 66.77 20.49
N THR A 13 138.57 66.16 21.07
CA THR A 13 139.70 66.92 21.62
C THR A 13 141.01 66.14 21.52
N ASP A 14 142.02 66.78 20.93
CA ASP A 14 143.44 66.44 21.06
C ASP A 14 144.13 67.68 21.66
N LEU A 15 144.99 67.49 22.65
CA LEU A 15 145.80 68.55 23.27
C LEU A 15 147.15 67.97 23.73
N THR A 16 148.20 68.48 23.09
CA THR A 16 149.62 68.33 23.46
C THR A 16 150.01 69.27 24.61
N VAL A 17 151.32 69.34 24.96
CA VAL A 17 152.01 70.18 25.99
C VAL A 17 152.35 69.40 27.29
N THR A 18 153.58 69.29 27.82
CA THR A 18 154.96 69.73 27.42
C THR A 18 156.07 69.02 28.24
N SER A 19 157.29 69.00 27.67
CA SER A 19 158.62 69.34 28.30
C SER A 19 159.40 68.36 29.20
N ASP A 20 160.59 68.01 28.69
CA ASP A 20 161.95 67.93 29.28
C ASP A 20 162.18 67.97 30.80
N GLY A 21 163.14 67.13 31.24
CA GLY A 21 163.85 67.24 32.53
C GLY A 21 164.66 65.99 32.87
N GLU A 22 165.99 66.01 32.72
CA GLU A 22 166.90 64.94 33.17
C GLU A 22 167.07 64.92 34.69
N SER A 23 167.10 63.74 35.34
CA SER A 23 167.97 63.37 36.49
C SER A 23 167.61 61.98 37.06
N GLU A 24 168.53 61.38 37.84
CA GLU A 24 168.57 59.93 38.16
C GLU A 24 167.94 59.50 39.52
N ASP A 25 167.79 58.17 39.66
CA ASP A 25 167.73 57.30 40.87
C ASP A 25 166.40 56.85 41.56
N GLY A 26 166.28 55.52 41.78
CA GLY A 26 165.40 54.89 42.81
C GLY A 26 164.58 53.63 42.44
N PHE A 27 165.09 52.40 42.66
CA PHE A 27 164.53 51.15 42.05
C PHE A 27 163.79 50.11 42.98
N ALA A 28 163.51 50.40 44.26
CA ALA A 28 163.16 49.34 45.23
C ALA A 28 161.67 48.87 45.27
N ALA A 29 160.71 49.66 44.80
CA ALA A 29 159.27 49.40 45.00
C ALA A 29 158.65 48.28 44.12
N SER A 30 159.34 47.87 43.05
CA SER A 30 158.74 47.15 41.91
C SER A 30 158.30 45.69 42.20
N ARG A 31 158.95 44.97 43.12
CA ARG A 31 158.77 43.50 43.24
C ARG A 31 157.53 42.99 43.99
N ARG A 32 156.93 43.77 44.89
CA ARG A 32 155.63 43.38 45.52
C ARG A 32 154.49 43.57 44.53
N HIS A 33 154.51 44.71 43.83
CA HIS A 33 153.63 45.06 42.73
C HIS A 33 153.46 43.91 41.71
N ALA A 34 154.55 43.21 41.35
CA ALA A 34 154.54 42.14 40.36
C ALA A 34 153.68 40.91 40.72
N ARG A 35 153.59 40.53 42.01
CA ARG A 35 152.79 39.34 42.43
C ARG A 35 151.31 39.68 42.58
N GLU A 36 151.01 40.86 43.10
CA GLU A 36 149.64 41.39 43.12
C GLU A 36 149.12 41.53 41.68
N LEU A 37 149.93 42.05 40.74
CA LEU A 37 149.60 42.09 39.31
C LEU A 37 149.27 40.71 38.72
N GLN A 38 149.90 39.63 39.18
CA GLN A 38 149.64 38.28 38.67
C GLN A 38 148.37 37.64 39.24
N ALA A 39 148.08 37.81 40.53
CA ALA A 39 146.81 37.37 41.12
C ALA A 39 145.63 38.17 40.57
N LEU A 40 145.79 39.50 40.44
CA LEU A 40 144.83 40.36 39.76
C LEU A 40 144.62 39.94 38.29
N ALA A 41 145.60 39.33 37.64
CA ALA A 41 145.45 38.80 36.28
C ALA A 41 144.69 37.46 36.21
N SER A 42 144.86 36.54 37.18
CA SER A 42 144.05 35.32 37.25
C SER A 42 142.59 35.62 37.59
N ASP A 43 142.36 36.48 38.58
CA ASP A 43 141.01 36.86 39.02
C ASP A 43 140.29 37.61 37.89
N ARG A 44 141.00 38.50 37.17
CA ARG A 44 140.50 39.14 35.96
C ARG A 44 140.13 38.13 34.87
N ALA A 45 140.90 37.06 34.68
CA ALA A 45 140.60 36.02 33.69
C ALA A 45 139.40 35.14 34.09
N GLU A 46 139.22 34.82 35.37
CA GLU A 46 138.03 34.10 35.85
C GLU A 46 136.77 34.98 35.82
N LEU A 47 136.88 36.24 36.21
CA LEU A 47 135.82 37.23 36.04
C LEU A 47 135.46 37.40 34.55
N GLN A 48 136.43 37.45 33.63
CA GLN A 48 136.17 37.45 32.19
C GLN A 48 135.38 36.21 31.74
N ARG A 49 135.78 34.99 32.12
CA ARG A 49 135.06 33.76 31.77
C ARG A 49 133.64 33.72 32.34
N THR A 50 133.44 34.18 33.58
CA THR A 50 132.09 34.24 34.17
C THR A 50 131.20 35.28 33.49
N VAL A 51 131.75 36.45 33.12
CA VAL A 51 131.04 37.47 32.32
C VAL A 51 130.71 36.93 30.93
N GLU A 52 131.61 36.21 30.26
CA GLU A 52 131.34 35.58 28.97
C GLU A 52 130.25 34.49 29.06
N LYS A 53 130.30 33.63 30.09
CA LYS A 53 129.25 32.64 30.35
C LYS A 53 127.89 33.31 30.59
N GLN A 54 127.84 34.32 31.46
CA GLN A 54 126.61 35.08 31.73
C GLN A 54 126.10 35.80 30.47
N ARG A 55 127.00 36.33 29.63
CA ARG A 55 126.67 36.96 28.35
C ARG A 55 126.06 35.96 27.37
N LEU A 56 126.60 34.75 27.27
CA LEU A 56 126.03 33.66 26.46
C LEU A 56 124.70 33.15 27.02
N GLU A 57 124.55 32.99 28.34
CA GLU A 57 123.27 32.63 28.96
C GLU A 57 122.20 33.71 28.75
N LEU A 58 122.56 35.00 28.87
CA LEU A 58 121.66 36.12 28.55
C LEU A 58 121.30 36.14 27.06
N GLN A 59 122.25 35.86 26.16
CA GLN A 59 121.98 35.79 24.72
C GLN A 59 121.06 34.61 24.37
N ASN A 60 121.28 33.44 24.99
CA ASN A 60 120.42 32.27 24.83
C ASN A 60 119.00 32.52 25.40
N LYS A 61 118.88 33.11 26.60
CA LYS A 61 117.57 33.49 27.16
C LYS A 61 116.86 34.55 26.31
N LYS A 62 117.59 35.54 25.76
CA LYS A 62 117.03 36.50 24.80
C LYS A 62 116.51 35.80 23.53
N ALA A 63 117.25 34.83 23.00
CA ALA A 63 116.81 34.03 21.85
C ALA A 63 115.59 33.15 22.17
N GLN A 64 115.55 32.51 23.35
CA GLN A 64 114.38 31.74 23.81
C GLN A 64 113.15 32.62 24.00
N ILE A 65 113.30 33.81 24.60
CA ILE A 65 112.21 34.78 24.73
C ILE A 65 111.70 35.16 23.33
N ALA A 66 112.58 35.54 22.40
CA ALA A 66 112.20 35.90 21.03
C ALA A 66 111.51 34.75 20.27
N ALA A 67 111.92 33.51 20.48
CA ALA A 67 111.28 32.33 19.90
C ALA A 67 109.87 32.09 20.47
N ILE A 68 109.71 32.22 21.80
CA ILE A 68 108.42 32.06 22.48
C ILE A 68 107.48 33.22 22.14
N THR A 69 107.95 34.46 22.03
CA THR A 69 107.10 35.59 21.59
C THR A 69 106.65 35.38 20.15
N ALA A 70 107.54 35.02 19.22
CA ALA A 70 107.16 34.73 17.83
C ALA A 70 106.16 33.54 17.72
N GLN A 71 106.33 32.49 18.54
CA GLN A 71 105.39 31.37 18.59
C GLN A 71 104.01 31.81 19.13
N ASN A 72 103.98 32.62 20.19
CA ASN A 72 102.74 33.13 20.78
C ASN A 72 102.03 34.10 19.82
N GLU A 73 102.77 35.00 19.16
CA GLU A 73 102.25 35.93 18.15
C GLU A 73 101.63 35.15 16.98
N SER A 74 102.29 34.10 16.50
CA SER A 74 101.77 33.19 15.47
C SER A 74 100.49 32.45 15.92
N ALA A 75 100.48 31.93 17.15
CA ALA A 75 99.30 31.26 17.72
C ALA A 75 98.11 32.20 17.90
N VAL A 76 98.35 33.43 18.36
CA VAL A 76 97.33 34.49 18.49
C VAL A 76 96.80 34.91 17.11
N ALA A 77 97.68 35.12 16.13
CA ALA A 77 97.27 35.43 14.76
C ALA A 77 96.41 34.31 14.14
N SER A 78 96.79 33.04 14.34
CA SER A 78 96.00 31.89 13.89
C SER A 78 94.64 31.80 14.58
N ALA A 79 94.56 32.02 15.90
CA ALA A 79 93.31 32.01 16.64
C ALA A 79 92.37 33.16 16.24
N ILE A 80 92.91 34.36 15.94
CA ILE A 80 92.15 35.49 15.40
C ILE A 80 91.56 35.12 14.04
N ALA A 81 92.37 34.60 13.12
CA ALA A 81 91.90 34.18 11.80
C ALA A 81 90.78 33.11 11.88
N GLN A 82 90.96 32.06 12.69
CA GLN A 82 89.92 31.04 12.90
C GLN A 82 88.62 31.63 13.47
N LYS A 83 88.73 32.58 14.42
CA LYS A 83 87.56 33.25 15.01
C LYS A 83 86.86 34.14 13.96
N ASP A 84 87.59 34.83 13.10
CA ASP A 84 87.03 35.65 12.01
C ASP A 84 86.40 34.78 10.90
N ASP A 85 86.97 33.62 10.59
CA ASP A 85 86.38 32.59 9.71
C ASP A 85 85.05 32.06 10.28
N ILE A 86 84.99 31.77 11.59
CA ILE A 86 83.76 31.33 12.26
C ILE A 86 82.70 32.44 12.24
N ILE A 87 83.08 33.70 12.50
CA ILE A 87 82.18 34.85 12.46
C ILE A 87 81.62 35.04 11.05
N SER A 88 82.46 35.02 10.01
CA SER A 88 82.02 35.19 8.62
C SER A 88 81.10 34.04 8.18
N ALA A 89 81.43 32.78 8.52
CA ALA A 89 80.58 31.63 8.25
C ALA A 89 79.21 31.74 8.96
N LYS A 90 79.18 32.23 10.20
CA LYS A 90 77.92 32.47 10.95
C LYS A 90 77.12 33.63 10.38
N GLN A 91 77.76 34.71 9.94
CA GLN A 91 77.07 35.81 9.26
C GLN A 91 76.46 35.35 7.93
N ILE A 92 77.17 34.55 7.14
CA ILE A 92 76.63 33.95 5.90
C ILE A 92 75.43 33.05 6.22
N GLN A 93 75.49 32.25 7.30
CA GLN A 93 74.36 31.41 7.73
C GLN A 93 73.14 32.24 8.17
N ALA A 94 73.35 33.31 8.94
CA ALA A 94 72.30 34.22 9.37
C ALA A 94 71.62 34.91 8.16
N ASN A 95 72.40 35.50 7.26
CA ASN A 95 71.91 36.16 6.06
C ASN A 95 71.08 35.20 5.16
N ARG A 96 71.45 33.90 5.08
CA ARG A 96 70.68 32.88 4.35
C ARG A 96 69.32 32.62 5.00
N LEU A 97 69.28 32.42 6.32
CA LEU A 97 68.03 32.19 7.06
C LEU A 97 67.11 33.42 7.02
N GLU A 98 67.68 34.63 7.08
CA GLU A 98 66.92 35.87 6.91
C GLU A 98 66.32 35.98 5.50
N ALA A 99 67.07 35.65 4.46
CA ALA A 99 66.56 35.63 3.08
C ALA A 99 65.45 34.58 2.88
N GLU A 100 65.57 33.39 3.47
CA GLU A 100 64.52 32.36 3.47
C GLU A 100 63.26 32.82 4.24
N LEU A 101 63.42 33.50 5.38
CA LEU A 101 62.30 34.06 6.15
C LEU A 101 61.60 35.22 5.41
N VAL A 102 62.34 36.07 4.70
CA VAL A 102 61.75 37.13 3.85
C VAL A 102 60.98 36.49 2.70
N ARG A 103 61.61 35.57 1.96
CA ARG A 103 60.98 34.88 0.84
C ARG A 103 59.70 34.14 1.22
N THR A 104 59.71 33.39 2.33
CA THR A 104 58.51 32.68 2.79
C THR A 104 57.41 33.63 3.27
N ARG A 105 57.74 34.80 3.84
CA ARG A 105 56.75 35.84 4.16
C ARG A 105 56.12 36.44 2.91
N GLU A 106 56.92 36.72 1.88
CA GLU A 106 56.44 37.22 0.57
C GLU A 106 55.54 36.19 -0.12
N GLU A 107 55.99 34.93 -0.22
CA GLU A 107 55.19 33.82 -0.76
C GLU A 107 53.85 33.68 -0.02
N LEU A 108 53.85 33.72 1.31
CA LEU A 108 52.62 33.69 2.12
C LEU A 108 51.73 34.93 1.90
N SER A 109 52.28 36.13 1.68
CA SER A 109 51.48 37.33 1.35
C SER A 109 50.77 37.15 0.02
N THR A 110 51.51 36.75 -1.03
CA THR A 110 50.91 36.55 -2.37
C THR A 110 49.83 35.47 -2.38
N ILE A 111 49.99 34.40 -1.59
CA ILE A 111 48.96 33.35 -1.42
C ILE A 111 47.73 33.91 -0.70
N LYS A 112 47.91 34.65 0.40
CA LYS A 112 46.79 35.29 1.14
C LYS A 112 46.04 36.30 0.27
N GLU A 113 46.74 37.13 -0.48
CA GLU A 113 46.15 38.10 -1.40
C GLU A 113 45.41 37.43 -2.57
N ARG A 114 45.92 36.30 -3.08
CA ARG A 114 45.22 35.50 -4.09
C ARG A 114 43.93 34.91 -3.51
N ALA A 115 44.02 34.24 -2.35
CA ALA A 115 42.87 33.65 -1.68
C ALA A 115 41.80 34.70 -1.31
N ALA A 116 42.20 35.87 -0.81
CA ALA A 116 41.28 36.98 -0.51
C ALA A 116 40.55 37.49 -1.77
N ARG A 117 41.25 37.60 -2.90
CA ARG A 117 40.63 37.98 -4.20
C ARG A 117 39.67 36.91 -4.71
N GLU A 118 40.03 35.63 -4.63
CA GLU A 118 39.18 34.51 -5.05
C GLU A 118 37.91 34.42 -4.17
N LEU A 119 38.05 34.55 -2.85
CA LEU A 119 36.92 34.60 -1.92
C LEU A 119 36.01 35.80 -2.18
N ALA A 120 36.55 36.99 -2.46
CA ALA A 120 35.76 38.16 -2.82
C ALA A 120 34.98 37.97 -4.13
N GLN A 121 35.61 37.38 -5.15
CA GLN A 121 34.94 37.05 -6.43
C GLN A 121 33.85 35.98 -6.25
N LEU A 122 34.08 34.96 -5.43
CA LEU A 122 33.07 33.95 -5.11
C LEU A 122 31.89 34.56 -4.33
N ALA A 123 32.16 35.40 -3.32
CA ALA A 123 31.13 36.11 -2.57
C ALA A 123 30.27 36.99 -3.49
N GLN A 124 30.89 37.73 -4.42
CA GLN A 124 30.18 38.54 -5.42
C GLN A 124 29.30 37.66 -6.34
N LYS A 125 29.81 36.53 -6.84
CA LYS A 125 29.04 35.58 -7.66
C LYS A 125 27.86 34.95 -6.88
N CYS A 126 28.06 34.62 -5.60
CA CYS A 126 26.99 34.12 -4.74
C CYS A 126 25.91 35.18 -4.50
N ALA A 127 26.30 36.44 -4.28
CA ALA A 127 25.35 37.55 -4.11
C ALA A 127 24.50 37.78 -5.37
N THR A 128 25.12 37.86 -6.56
CA THR A 128 24.38 38.04 -7.81
C THR A 128 23.49 36.84 -8.15
N PHE A 129 23.94 35.61 -7.86
CA PHE A 129 23.12 34.41 -8.02
C PHE A 129 21.90 34.39 -7.09
N GLN A 130 22.06 34.77 -5.81
CA GLN A 130 20.93 34.88 -4.88
C GLN A 130 19.93 35.96 -5.32
N GLU A 131 20.40 37.06 -5.89
CA GLU A 131 19.53 38.12 -6.40
C GLU A 131 18.75 37.68 -7.65
N THR A 132 19.40 37.01 -8.62
CA THR A 132 18.71 36.47 -9.81
C THR A 132 17.73 35.36 -9.42
N GLN A 133 18.09 34.49 -8.47
CA GLN A 133 17.17 33.48 -7.94
C GLN A 133 15.92 34.11 -7.32
N LYS A 134 16.07 35.14 -6.47
CA LYS A 134 14.93 35.88 -5.88
C LYS A 134 14.03 36.53 -6.95
N LYS A 135 14.63 37.13 -7.98
CA LYS A 135 13.90 37.72 -9.12
C LYS A 135 13.14 36.67 -9.92
N LEU A 136 13.72 35.48 -10.12
CA LEU A 136 13.08 34.36 -10.82
C LEU A 136 11.93 33.76 -10.00
N THR A 137 12.10 33.52 -8.69
CA THR A 137 11.03 33.00 -7.83
C THR A 137 9.86 33.98 -7.72
N PHE A 138 10.15 35.29 -7.64
CA PHE A 138 9.11 36.32 -7.64
C PHE A 138 8.31 36.32 -8.95
N ARG A 139 8.99 36.37 -10.11
CA ARG A 139 8.31 36.31 -11.41
C ARG A 139 7.54 35.01 -11.64
N HIS A 140 8.03 33.89 -11.13
CA HIS A 140 7.31 32.62 -11.20
C HIS A 140 5.98 32.70 -10.42
N GLU A 141 5.98 33.29 -9.22
CA GLU A 141 4.76 33.42 -8.42
C GLU A 141 3.79 34.49 -8.97
N GLU A 142 4.29 35.57 -9.56
CA GLU A 142 3.49 36.52 -10.36
C GLU A 142 2.80 35.81 -11.53
N LEU A 143 3.55 35.03 -12.31
CA LEU A 143 3.01 34.26 -13.44
C LEU A 143 1.96 33.25 -12.96
N ARG A 144 2.25 32.50 -11.89
CA ARG A 144 1.31 31.52 -11.30
C ARG A 144 0.02 32.18 -10.83
N SER A 145 0.12 33.34 -10.19
CA SER A 145 -1.03 34.13 -9.74
C SER A 145 -1.83 34.69 -10.92
N SER A 146 -1.15 35.18 -11.96
CA SER A 146 -1.78 35.72 -13.18
C SER A 146 -2.54 34.65 -13.98
N LEU A 147 -2.15 33.36 -13.87
CA LEU A 147 -2.79 32.24 -14.57
C LEU A 147 -3.94 31.60 -13.78
N THR A 148 -4.45 32.28 -12.75
CA THR A 148 -5.67 31.86 -12.04
C THR A 148 -6.94 32.31 -12.79
N ASN A 149 -8.07 31.66 -12.50
CA ASN A 149 -9.42 32.03 -12.96
C ASN A 149 -9.56 32.18 -14.49
N LEU A 150 -9.07 31.20 -15.25
CA LEU A 150 -9.08 31.18 -16.72
C LEU A 150 -10.47 30.89 -17.36
N GLN A 151 -11.55 30.84 -16.57
CA GLN A 151 -12.90 30.62 -17.09
C GLN A 151 -13.50 31.93 -17.60
N ILE A 152 -13.76 32.02 -18.90
CA ILE A 152 -14.39 33.18 -19.55
C ILE A 152 -15.78 32.83 -20.09
N SER A 153 -16.65 33.83 -20.19
CA SER A 153 -17.96 33.71 -20.86
C SER A 153 -17.80 33.69 -22.38
N GLU A 154 -18.84 33.25 -23.09
CA GLU A 154 -18.89 33.30 -24.55
C GLU A 154 -18.76 34.74 -25.10
N SER A 155 -19.36 35.72 -24.42
CA SER A 155 -19.22 37.14 -24.77
C SER A 155 -17.77 37.63 -24.68
N GLU A 156 -17.05 37.20 -23.64
CA GLU A 156 -15.65 37.56 -23.42
C GLU A 156 -14.73 36.82 -24.41
N TYR A 157 -14.98 35.54 -24.68
CA TYR A 157 -14.29 34.81 -25.75
C TYR A 157 -14.44 35.50 -27.11
N ASN A 158 -15.66 35.88 -27.49
CA ASN A 158 -15.92 36.58 -28.75
C ASN A 158 -15.30 37.98 -28.82
N ARG A 159 -15.02 38.63 -27.68
CA ARG A 159 -14.24 39.86 -27.58
C ARG A 159 -12.75 39.58 -27.80
N LEU A 160 -12.16 38.69 -26.99
CA LEU A 160 -10.73 38.40 -27.00
C LEU A 160 -10.27 37.78 -28.33
N ARG A 161 -11.10 36.95 -28.99
CA ARG A 161 -10.81 36.33 -30.30
C ARG A 161 -10.60 37.33 -31.43
N ARG A 162 -11.11 38.56 -31.30
CA ARG A 162 -10.95 39.64 -32.29
C ARG A 162 -9.66 40.46 -32.09
N VAL A 163 -9.00 40.30 -30.95
CA VAL A 163 -7.75 40.98 -30.60
C VAL A 163 -6.57 40.12 -31.07
N SER A 164 -5.48 40.75 -31.53
CA SER A 164 -4.30 39.99 -31.98
C SER A 164 -3.57 39.35 -30.79
N ALA A 165 -2.96 38.17 -31.02
CA ALA A 165 -2.26 37.44 -29.95
C ALA A 165 -1.10 38.24 -29.31
N GLN A 166 -0.55 39.23 -30.04
CA GLN A 166 0.53 40.12 -29.57
C GLN A 166 0.02 41.22 -28.61
N GLN A 167 -1.28 41.49 -28.59
CA GLN A 167 -1.93 42.49 -27.74
C GLN A 167 -2.65 41.85 -26.53
N LEU A 168 -2.79 40.53 -26.51
CA LEU A 168 -3.37 39.80 -25.38
C LEU A 168 -2.35 39.62 -24.26
N THR A 169 -2.79 39.83 -23.02
CA THR A 169 -2.01 39.37 -21.86
C THR A 169 -1.91 37.84 -21.85
N LEU A 170 -0.87 37.30 -21.21
CA LEU A 170 -0.68 35.85 -21.09
C LEU A 170 -1.92 35.16 -20.48
N GLN A 171 -2.56 35.77 -19.47
CA GLN A 171 -3.79 35.27 -18.88
C GLN A 171 -4.94 35.21 -19.90
N GLN A 172 -5.20 36.29 -20.64
CA GLN A 172 -6.27 36.35 -21.65
C GLN A 172 -6.02 35.35 -22.80
N PHE A 173 -4.78 35.25 -23.28
CA PHE A 173 -4.40 34.27 -24.29
C PHE A 173 -4.66 32.84 -23.81
N THR A 174 -4.18 32.49 -22.60
CA THR A 174 -4.39 31.16 -22.03
C THR A 174 -5.87 30.87 -21.75
N ALA A 175 -6.64 31.84 -21.22
CA ALA A 175 -8.07 31.70 -20.99
C ALA A 175 -8.86 31.46 -22.29
N LEU A 176 -8.48 32.14 -23.37
CA LEU A 176 -9.03 31.93 -24.71
C LEU A 176 -8.71 30.52 -25.23
N ARG A 177 -7.46 30.05 -25.10
CA ARG A 177 -7.08 28.66 -25.45
C ARG A 177 -7.85 27.62 -24.63
N VAL A 178 -8.00 27.85 -23.32
CA VAL A 178 -8.78 26.98 -22.41
C VAL A 178 -10.25 26.95 -22.82
N TYR A 179 -10.85 28.09 -23.15
CA TYR A 179 -12.24 28.16 -23.62
C TYR A 179 -12.44 27.33 -24.89
N GLU A 180 -11.57 27.46 -25.90
CA GLU A 180 -11.67 26.71 -27.16
C GLU A 180 -11.60 25.19 -26.97
N LEU A 181 -10.88 24.71 -25.96
CA LEU A 181 -10.79 23.27 -25.63
C LEU A 181 -11.96 22.79 -24.77
N VAL A 182 -12.39 23.60 -23.78
CA VAL A 182 -13.41 23.21 -22.79
C VAL A 182 -14.83 23.38 -23.33
N TRP A 183 -15.09 24.37 -24.19
CA TRP A 183 -16.45 24.67 -24.67
C TRP A 183 -17.07 23.54 -25.51
N PRO A 184 -16.38 22.92 -26.50
CA PRO A 184 -16.92 21.78 -27.23
C PRO A 184 -17.21 20.58 -26.33
N LEU A 185 -16.39 20.36 -25.30
CA LEU A 185 -16.60 19.30 -24.31
C LEU A 185 -17.83 19.58 -23.45
N LYS A 186 -18.07 20.82 -23.01
CA LYS A 186 -19.30 21.22 -22.31
C LYS A 186 -20.55 21.00 -23.17
N ILE A 187 -20.51 21.40 -24.45
CA ILE A 187 -21.61 21.11 -25.38
C ILE A 187 -21.85 19.59 -25.46
N LYS A 188 -20.78 18.79 -25.59
CA LYS A 188 -20.93 17.34 -25.73
C LYS A 188 -21.46 16.65 -24.46
N VAL A 189 -21.10 17.15 -23.29
CA VAL A 189 -21.68 16.70 -22.01
C VAL A 189 -23.19 16.98 -21.99
N ASN A 190 -23.60 18.22 -22.29
CA ASN A 190 -25.01 18.60 -22.32
C ASN A 190 -25.82 17.76 -23.35
N GLU A 191 -25.27 17.52 -24.55
CA GLU A 191 -25.87 16.62 -25.55
C GLU A 191 -26.09 15.22 -24.96
N LEU A 192 -25.06 14.63 -24.34
CA LEU A 192 -25.17 13.29 -23.76
C LEU A 192 -26.15 13.24 -22.58
N GLU A 193 -26.25 14.29 -21.77
CA GLU A 193 -27.24 14.42 -20.69
C GLU A 193 -28.67 14.49 -21.21
N THR A 194 -28.93 15.23 -22.30
CA THR A 194 -30.27 15.26 -22.93
C THR A 194 -30.64 13.91 -23.55
N VAL A 195 -29.71 13.25 -24.24
CA VAL A 195 -29.92 11.90 -24.79
C VAL A 195 -30.19 10.90 -23.65
N LYS A 196 -29.37 10.90 -22.59
CA LYS A 196 -29.57 10.07 -21.40
C LYS A 196 -30.98 10.24 -20.82
N SER A 197 -31.39 11.49 -20.57
CA SER A 197 -32.71 11.82 -20.01
C SER A 197 -33.87 11.33 -20.90
N SER A 198 -33.70 11.40 -22.23
CA SER A 198 -34.68 10.88 -23.19
C SER A 198 -34.78 9.36 -23.19
N LEU A 199 -33.65 8.66 -23.03
CA LEU A 199 -33.58 7.20 -22.95
C LEU A 199 -34.16 6.68 -21.64
N GLU A 200 -33.87 7.34 -20.51
CA GLU A 200 -34.46 7.04 -19.21
C GLU A 200 -35.99 7.21 -19.23
N SER A 201 -36.48 8.28 -19.87
CA SER A 201 -37.92 8.51 -20.06
C SER A 201 -38.58 7.46 -20.96
N SER A 202 -37.92 7.07 -22.05
CA SER A 202 -38.39 6.02 -22.97
C SER A 202 -38.42 4.65 -22.30
N LEU A 203 -37.39 4.32 -21.49
CA LEU A 203 -37.32 3.09 -20.72
C LEU A 203 -38.46 3.01 -19.70
N ALA A 204 -38.69 4.08 -18.92
CA ALA A 204 -39.79 4.15 -17.97
C ALA A 204 -41.17 3.98 -18.65
N ALA A 205 -41.37 4.56 -19.83
CA ALA A 205 -42.59 4.35 -20.62
C ALA A 205 -42.74 2.88 -21.07
N LYS A 206 -41.64 2.22 -21.49
CA LYS A 206 -41.67 0.81 -21.88
C LYS A 206 -41.90 -0.13 -20.70
N ASP A 207 -41.38 0.18 -19.51
CA ASP A 207 -41.68 -0.58 -18.29
C ASP A 207 -43.17 -0.49 -17.90
N LEU A 208 -43.82 0.65 -18.14
CA LEU A 208 -45.26 0.80 -17.96
C LEU A 208 -46.05 0.01 -19.01
N ASP A 209 -45.68 0.10 -20.29
CA ASP A 209 -46.27 -0.70 -21.38
C ASP A 209 -46.19 -2.22 -21.07
N LEU A 210 -45.02 -2.68 -20.61
CA LEU A 210 -44.77 -4.09 -20.27
C LEU A 210 -45.61 -4.56 -19.07
N LYS A 211 -45.73 -3.74 -18.02
CA LYS A 211 -46.62 -4.03 -16.87
C LYS A 211 -48.07 -4.13 -17.30
N ALA A 212 -48.57 -3.15 -18.06
CA ALA A 212 -49.95 -3.15 -18.56
C ALA A 212 -50.26 -4.37 -19.45
N ARG A 213 -49.33 -4.75 -20.33
CA ARG A 213 -49.44 -5.99 -21.14
C ARG A 213 -49.40 -7.26 -20.30
N SER A 214 -48.53 -7.31 -19.29
CA SER A 214 -48.45 -8.46 -18.37
C SER A 214 -49.75 -8.65 -17.59
N ASP A 215 -50.33 -7.57 -17.06
CA ASP A 215 -51.64 -7.57 -16.40
C ASP A 215 -52.77 -7.99 -17.35
N GLN A 216 -52.74 -7.55 -18.61
CA GLN A 216 -53.71 -7.97 -19.62
C GLN A 216 -53.60 -9.47 -19.92
N CYS A 217 -52.39 -9.99 -20.14
CA CYS A 217 -52.16 -11.43 -20.33
C CYS A 217 -52.66 -12.24 -19.13
N ARG A 218 -52.44 -11.76 -17.90
CA ARG A 218 -52.91 -12.42 -16.68
C ARG A 218 -54.45 -12.48 -16.61
N LYS A 219 -55.14 -11.38 -16.96
CA LYS A 219 -56.61 -11.35 -17.04
C LYS A 219 -57.13 -12.33 -18.10
N GLN A 220 -56.54 -12.35 -19.29
CA GLN A 220 -56.93 -13.29 -20.35
C GLN A 220 -56.71 -14.75 -19.95
N GLN A 221 -55.63 -15.05 -19.21
CA GLN A 221 -55.41 -16.40 -18.65
C GLN A 221 -56.50 -16.79 -17.64
N GLN A 222 -56.93 -15.87 -16.79
CA GLN A 222 -58.05 -16.10 -15.85
C GLN A 222 -59.38 -16.31 -16.58
N GLU A 223 -59.69 -15.46 -17.56
CA GLU A 223 -60.90 -15.57 -18.40
C GLU A 223 -60.95 -16.90 -19.18
N LEU A 224 -59.81 -17.36 -19.70
CA LEU A 224 -59.70 -18.66 -20.39
C LEU A 224 -59.94 -19.84 -19.44
N GLU A 225 -59.46 -19.77 -18.20
CA GLU A 225 -59.66 -20.83 -17.20
C GLU A 225 -61.10 -20.86 -16.68
N ASP A 226 -61.72 -19.69 -16.50
CA ASP A 226 -63.15 -19.55 -16.22
C ASP A 226 -64.03 -20.10 -17.36
N LEU A 227 -63.60 -19.95 -18.61
CA LEU A 227 -64.31 -20.51 -19.78
C LEU A 227 -64.10 -22.03 -19.91
N ARG A 228 -62.91 -22.54 -19.60
CA ARG A 228 -62.62 -23.98 -19.56
C ARG A 228 -63.46 -24.69 -18.52
N SER A 229 -63.43 -24.22 -17.27
CA SER A 229 -64.21 -24.81 -16.17
C SER A 229 -65.72 -24.78 -16.46
N LYS A 230 -66.25 -23.71 -17.09
CA LYS A 230 -67.64 -23.68 -17.58
C LYS A 230 -67.89 -24.71 -18.69
N SER A 231 -66.97 -24.84 -19.65
CA SER A 231 -67.07 -25.82 -20.74
C SER A 231 -67.07 -27.26 -20.23
N GLU A 232 -66.20 -27.57 -19.27
CA GLU A 232 -66.14 -28.87 -18.58
C GLU A 232 -67.44 -29.13 -17.81
N HIS A 233 -67.92 -28.15 -17.05
CA HIS A 233 -69.18 -28.25 -16.31
C HIS A 233 -70.38 -28.52 -17.23
N TYR A 234 -70.51 -27.80 -18.35
CA TYR A 234 -71.56 -28.07 -19.33
C TYR A 234 -71.40 -29.43 -20.02
N ALA A 235 -70.17 -29.89 -20.27
CA ALA A 235 -69.92 -31.23 -20.80
C ALA A 235 -70.40 -32.33 -19.83
N SER A 236 -70.14 -32.17 -18.53
CA SER A 236 -70.67 -33.07 -17.49
C SER A 236 -72.20 -33.01 -17.39
N GLN A 237 -72.82 -31.83 -17.41
CA GLN A 237 -74.28 -31.71 -17.42
C GLN A 237 -74.90 -32.41 -18.64
N LEU A 238 -74.33 -32.22 -19.83
CA LEU A 238 -74.79 -32.86 -21.06
C LEU A 238 -74.61 -34.38 -21.06
N LEU A 239 -73.62 -34.91 -20.33
CA LEU A 239 -73.45 -36.34 -20.12
C LEU A 239 -74.56 -36.88 -19.20
N ASN A 240 -74.78 -36.26 -18.05
CA ASN A 240 -75.83 -36.64 -17.10
C ASN A 240 -77.22 -36.62 -17.76
N LEU A 241 -77.56 -35.54 -18.47
CA LEU A 241 -78.85 -35.43 -19.18
C LEU A 241 -79.05 -36.52 -20.26
N LYS A 242 -77.97 -36.97 -20.92
CA LYS A 242 -78.04 -38.09 -21.87
C LYS A 242 -78.26 -39.43 -21.17
N GLU A 243 -77.74 -39.60 -19.95
CA GLU A 243 -77.96 -40.80 -19.14
C GLU A 243 -79.38 -40.84 -18.57
N GLU A 244 -79.89 -39.71 -18.08
CA GLU A 244 -81.30 -39.54 -17.68
C GLU A 244 -82.25 -39.82 -18.86
N GLN A 245 -82.00 -39.23 -20.03
CA GLN A 245 -82.79 -39.49 -21.24
C GLN A 245 -82.78 -40.98 -21.62
N ARG A 246 -81.62 -41.66 -21.57
CA ARG A 246 -81.52 -43.11 -21.83
C ARG A 246 -82.32 -43.93 -20.81
N SER A 247 -82.33 -43.52 -19.54
CA SER A 247 -83.11 -44.15 -18.48
C SER A 247 -84.62 -44.00 -18.72
N ASP A 248 -85.07 -42.81 -19.11
CA ASP A 248 -86.49 -42.53 -19.41
C ASP A 248 -86.97 -43.21 -20.70
N ASP A 249 -86.14 -43.23 -21.75
CA ASP A 249 -86.37 -44.03 -22.95
C ASP A 249 -86.54 -45.52 -22.63
N TYR A 250 -85.72 -46.06 -21.72
CA TYR A 250 -85.82 -47.45 -21.29
C TYR A 250 -87.12 -47.73 -20.51
N LYS A 251 -87.53 -46.82 -19.60
CA LYS A 251 -88.81 -46.90 -18.88
C LYS A 251 -89.98 -46.85 -19.86
N ALA A 252 -89.98 -45.90 -20.81
CA ALA A 252 -91.02 -45.72 -21.80
C ALA A 252 -91.17 -46.95 -22.71
N ARG A 253 -90.06 -47.52 -23.22
CA ARG A 253 -90.09 -48.73 -24.06
C ARG A 253 -90.60 -49.96 -23.32
N ASN A 254 -90.28 -50.12 -22.03
CA ASN A 254 -90.79 -51.23 -21.22
C ASN A 254 -92.23 -51.01 -20.70
N TYR A 255 -92.77 -49.78 -20.76
CA TYR A 255 -94.07 -49.44 -20.16
C TYR A 255 -95.21 -50.37 -20.61
N HIS A 256 -95.31 -50.66 -21.91
CA HIS A 256 -96.36 -51.56 -22.42
C HIS A 256 -96.23 -53.00 -21.90
N ARG A 257 -94.99 -53.49 -21.72
CA ARG A 257 -94.75 -54.84 -21.18
C ARG A 257 -95.14 -54.91 -19.71
N VAL A 258 -94.59 -53.99 -18.90
CA VAL A 258 -94.89 -53.88 -17.45
C VAL A 258 -96.38 -53.63 -17.22
N LYS A 259 -97.03 -52.81 -18.05
CA LYS A 259 -98.47 -52.61 -18.01
C LYS A 259 -99.24 -53.90 -18.34
N SER A 260 -98.85 -54.63 -19.38
CA SER A 260 -99.52 -55.90 -19.73
C SER A 260 -99.35 -56.96 -18.65
N GLU A 261 -98.15 -57.07 -18.06
CA GLU A 261 -97.86 -57.96 -16.92
C GLU A 261 -98.74 -57.57 -15.71
N ARG A 262 -98.84 -56.26 -15.39
CA ARG A 262 -99.72 -55.75 -14.33
C ARG A 262 -101.20 -56.03 -14.62
N ASP A 263 -101.70 -55.68 -15.80
CA ASP A 263 -103.10 -55.83 -16.17
C ASP A 263 -103.52 -57.31 -16.17
N GLN A 264 -102.62 -58.22 -16.57
CA GLN A 264 -102.78 -59.67 -16.40
C GLN A 264 -102.88 -60.07 -14.92
N LEU A 265 -101.92 -59.66 -14.08
CA LEU A 265 -101.91 -59.97 -12.65
C LEU A 265 -103.14 -59.41 -11.92
N GLU A 266 -103.64 -58.24 -12.32
CA GLU A 266 -104.88 -57.65 -11.81
C GLU A 266 -106.11 -58.49 -12.21
N GLY A 267 -106.17 -58.96 -13.47
CA GLY A 267 -107.21 -59.89 -13.93
C GLY A 267 -107.16 -61.24 -13.21
N GLU A 268 -105.97 -61.83 -13.03
CA GLU A 268 -105.78 -63.05 -12.27
C GLU A 268 -106.25 -62.87 -10.81
N ARG A 269 -105.84 -61.78 -10.15
CA ARG A 269 -106.32 -61.38 -8.81
C ARG A 269 -107.85 -61.29 -8.77
N GLU A 270 -108.49 -60.62 -9.72
CA GLU A 270 -109.95 -60.53 -9.76
C GLU A 270 -110.63 -61.91 -9.92
N THR A 271 -110.12 -62.77 -10.81
CA THR A 271 -110.71 -64.11 -10.97
C THR A 271 -110.55 -64.98 -9.73
N LEU A 272 -109.43 -64.87 -9.02
CA LEU A 272 -109.21 -65.53 -7.74
C LEU A 272 -110.16 -64.98 -6.66
N THR A 273 -110.38 -63.66 -6.61
CA THR A 273 -111.35 -63.05 -5.70
C THR A 273 -112.78 -63.54 -5.98
N ARG A 274 -113.23 -63.57 -7.25
CA ARG A 274 -114.56 -64.10 -7.62
C ARG A 274 -114.72 -65.57 -7.18
N LYS A 275 -113.72 -66.41 -7.49
CA LYS A 275 -113.70 -67.82 -7.04
C LYS A 275 -113.71 -67.96 -5.52
N SER A 276 -113.03 -67.09 -4.77
CA SER A 276 -113.11 -67.05 -3.31
C SER A 276 -114.54 -66.78 -2.86
N THR A 277 -115.18 -65.73 -3.40
CA THR A 277 -116.57 -65.38 -3.03
C THR A 277 -117.58 -66.45 -3.42
N GLU A 278 -117.41 -67.14 -4.56
CA GLU A 278 -118.24 -68.29 -4.97
C GLU A 278 -118.05 -69.48 -4.01
N LEU A 279 -116.81 -69.77 -3.63
CA LEU A 279 -116.51 -70.82 -2.65
C LEU A 279 -117.03 -70.46 -1.25
N GLU A 280 -116.97 -69.20 -0.83
CA GLU A 280 -117.55 -68.71 0.43
C GLU A 280 -119.08 -68.87 0.44
N LEU A 281 -119.76 -68.56 -0.68
CA LEU A 281 -121.19 -68.79 -0.86
C LEU A 281 -121.55 -70.29 -0.84
N LEU A 282 -120.80 -71.13 -1.56
CA LEU A 282 -120.98 -72.59 -1.55
C LEU A 282 -120.73 -73.20 -0.16
N VAL A 283 -119.71 -72.72 0.56
CA VAL A 283 -119.47 -73.11 1.96
C VAL A 283 -120.61 -72.65 2.86
N ALA A 284 -121.21 -71.48 2.60
CA ALA A 284 -122.38 -71.00 3.36
C ALA A 284 -123.66 -71.82 3.05
N THR A 285 -123.91 -72.22 1.81
CA THR A 285 -125.05 -73.11 1.48
C THR A 285 -124.85 -74.50 2.03
N LEU A 286 -123.67 -75.12 1.85
CA LEU A 286 -123.35 -76.43 2.42
C LEU A 286 -123.41 -76.43 3.95
N LYS A 287 -123.04 -75.33 4.62
CA LYS A 287 -123.26 -75.17 6.06
C LYS A 287 -124.74 -75.15 6.44
N LYS A 288 -125.60 -74.47 5.66
CA LYS A 288 -127.06 -74.44 5.87
C LYS A 288 -127.71 -75.80 5.62
N GLU A 289 -127.35 -76.47 4.52
CA GLU A 289 -127.81 -77.82 4.20
C GLU A 289 -127.37 -78.81 5.28
N ARG A 290 -126.11 -78.72 5.73
CA ARG A 290 -125.63 -79.50 6.87
C ARG A 290 -126.44 -79.23 8.13
N SER A 291 -126.74 -77.97 8.48
CA SER A 291 -127.56 -77.70 9.67
C SER A 291 -129.00 -78.21 9.53
N LEU A 292 -129.61 -78.13 8.34
CA LEU A 292 -130.94 -78.71 8.07
C LEU A 292 -130.94 -80.24 8.12
N LEU A 293 -129.84 -80.88 7.70
CA LEU A 293 -129.66 -82.33 7.82
C LEU A 293 -129.37 -82.75 9.27
N GLU A 294 -128.62 -81.96 10.04
CA GLU A 294 -128.41 -82.17 11.48
C GLU A 294 -129.72 -81.99 12.27
N GLU A 295 -130.54 -81.00 11.90
CA GLU A 295 -131.90 -80.78 12.43
C GLU A 295 -132.83 -81.95 12.10
N ARG A 296 -132.98 -82.33 10.82
CA ARG A 296 -133.80 -83.49 10.40
C ARG A 296 -133.30 -84.82 10.97
N PHE A 297 -132.00 -84.99 11.16
CA PHE A 297 -131.44 -86.16 11.83
C PHE A 297 -131.77 -86.15 13.32
N GLY A 298 -131.87 -84.97 13.95
CA GLY A 298 -132.46 -84.77 15.27
C GLY A 298 -133.95 -85.15 15.29
N GLU A 299 -134.76 -84.62 14.38
CA GLU A 299 -136.19 -84.96 14.26
C GLU A 299 -136.43 -86.47 14.07
N LEU A 300 -135.65 -87.14 13.20
CA LEU A 300 -135.71 -88.60 13.02
C LEU A 300 -135.31 -89.39 14.27
N LYS A 301 -134.51 -88.78 15.16
CA LYS A 301 -134.09 -89.34 16.45
C LYS A 301 -135.16 -89.14 17.52
N ASP A 302 -135.89 -88.02 17.46
CA ASP A 302 -136.89 -87.62 18.46
C ASP A 302 -138.30 -88.15 18.13
N ILE A 303 -138.63 -88.37 16.85
CA ILE A 303 -139.89 -89.00 16.40
C ILE A 303 -139.95 -90.50 16.72
N ASN A 304 -138.81 -91.14 17.05
CA ASN A 304 -138.78 -92.56 17.41
C ASN A 304 -138.12 -92.83 18.77
N PRO A 305 -138.85 -92.69 19.89
CA PRO A 305 -138.35 -92.91 21.25
C PRO A 305 -138.14 -94.40 21.62
N TRP A 306 -137.77 -95.26 20.66
CA TRP A 306 -137.40 -96.66 20.89
C TRP A 306 -136.11 -97.07 20.16
N ARG A 307 -134.98 -96.49 20.57
CA ARG A 307 -133.70 -97.23 20.73
C ARG A 307 -132.69 -96.47 21.60
N GLN A 308 -132.86 -96.61 22.91
CA GLN A 308 -131.66 -96.73 23.75
C GLN A 308 -130.92 -98.02 23.38
N ASN A 309 -129.58 -97.97 23.43
CA ASN A 309 -128.69 -99.14 23.48
C ASN A 309 -128.78 -100.18 22.35
N MET A 310 -128.07 -99.92 21.25
CA MET A 310 -127.09 -100.91 20.80
C MET A 310 -125.67 -100.31 20.86
N LYS A 311 -124.79 -100.97 21.61
CA LYS A 311 -123.36 -100.69 21.59
C LYS A 311 -122.77 -101.21 20.27
N ARG A 312 -121.92 -100.39 19.62
CA ARG A 312 -120.65 -100.69 18.90
C ARG A 312 -120.57 -101.98 18.03
N PRO A 313 -119.89 -101.94 16.86
CA PRO A 313 -118.44 -101.72 16.85
C PRO A 313 -117.81 -101.04 15.60
N SER A 314 -116.47 -100.93 15.65
CA SER A 314 -115.49 -100.88 14.53
C SER A 314 -115.71 -99.85 13.41
N GLU A 315 -114.92 -98.78 13.39
CA GLU A 315 -113.64 -98.72 12.65
C GLU A 315 -113.81 -98.60 11.13
N LEU A 316 -113.53 -97.40 10.61
CA LEU A 316 -112.78 -97.28 9.36
C LEU A 316 -111.72 -96.20 9.54
N GLN A 317 -110.50 -96.58 9.22
CA GLN A 317 -109.30 -95.79 9.47
C GLN A 317 -109.20 -94.59 8.50
N GLN A 318 -108.49 -93.58 8.99
CA GLN A 318 -107.61 -92.64 8.30
C GLN A 318 -107.35 -92.89 6.79
N PRO A 319 -107.03 -91.82 6.03
CA PRO A 319 -105.61 -91.47 6.01
C PRO A 319 -105.30 -90.07 6.52
N SER A 320 -104.29 -90.03 7.37
CA SER A 320 -103.47 -88.86 7.63
C SER A 320 -102.74 -88.43 6.34
N LEU A 321 -103.22 -87.41 5.64
CA LEU A 321 -102.37 -86.65 4.73
C LEU A 321 -101.61 -85.57 5.52
N LYS A 322 -100.51 -86.07 6.09
CA LYS A 322 -99.32 -85.40 6.57
C LYS A 322 -99.25 -83.90 6.24
N LYS A 323 -99.01 -83.10 7.29
CA LYS A 323 -98.09 -81.97 7.18
C LYS A 323 -96.78 -82.50 6.55
N LYS A 324 -96.57 -82.26 5.25
CA LYS A 324 -95.22 -82.19 4.70
C LYS A 324 -94.75 -80.76 4.89
N PRO A 325 -93.74 -80.49 5.72
CA PRO A 325 -93.05 -79.22 5.66
C PRO A 325 -92.22 -79.21 4.37
N ILE A 326 -92.37 -78.17 3.55
CA ILE A 326 -91.32 -77.82 2.58
C ILE A 326 -90.34 -76.94 3.35
N VAL A 327 -89.37 -77.61 3.97
CA VAL A 327 -88.16 -76.98 4.53
C VAL A 327 -87.14 -76.92 3.41
N CYS A 328 -86.69 -75.70 3.10
CA CYS A 328 -85.54 -75.40 2.23
C CYS A 328 -85.72 -75.90 0.77
N TRP A 329 -84.97 -75.42 -0.23
CA TRP A 329 -83.66 -74.78 -0.28
C TRP A 329 -83.82 -73.35 -0.86
N THR A 330 -83.14 -72.31 -0.36
CA THR A 330 -81.78 -71.90 -0.77
C THR A 330 -81.59 -71.97 -2.31
N GLU A 331 -81.10 -70.95 -3.00
CA GLU A 331 -79.94 -70.13 -2.64
C GLU A 331 -80.08 -68.67 -3.10
N CYS A 332 -79.50 -67.78 -2.31
CA CYS A 332 -78.97 -66.51 -2.80
C CYS A 332 -77.60 -66.80 -3.41
N PRO A 333 -77.28 -66.23 -4.58
CA PRO A 333 -75.91 -65.78 -4.83
C PRO A 333 -75.80 -64.28 -4.63
N GLN A 334 -74.91 -63.89 -3.72
CA GLN A 334 -74.27 -62.58 -3.75
C GLN A 334 -73.23 -62.54 -4.89
N GLU A 335 -72.57 -61.38 -5.01
CA GLU A 335 -71.26 -61.16 -5.64
C GLU A 335 -71.21 -60.94 -7.17
N LEU A 336 -71.01 -59.67 -7.51
CA LEU A 336 -69.96 -59.09 -8.35
C LEU A 336 -70.21 -57.58 -8.26
N VAL A 337 -69.53 -56.77 -7.43
CA VAL A 337 -68.07 -56.61 -7.25
C VAL A 337 -67.38 -56.42 -8.60
N LEU A 338 -67.46 -55.19 -9.12
CA LEU A 338 -66.36 -54.42 -9.67
C LEU A 338 -66.72 -52.92 -9.62
#